data_AF-A0A2N7B6Y2-F1
#
_entry.id   AF-A0A2N7B6Y2-F1
#
_cell.length_a   1.000
_cell.length_b   1.000
_cell.length_c   1.000
_cell.angle_alpha   90.00
_cell.angle_beta   90.00
_cell.angle_gamma   90.00
#
_symmetry.space_group_name_H-M   'P 1'
#
loop_
_entity.id
_entity.type
_entity.pdbx_description
1 polymer ?
#
loop_
_entity_poly.entity_id
_entity_poly.type
_entity_poly.pdbx_seq_one_letter_code
_entity_poly.pdbx_strand_id
1 'polypeptide(L)'
;MKKIICTLAVVIGACQKPGGDDDTINPTKLYTPSELNAKSNGACDQAKAWEGQMVQVRGRIDQPVLTETQNGGKFWLRDEKGFIEVYVEGASAEDLQSLHHRVVKGRAVTVTGKAVAGERQTQFKCKKSLHVEISKADAVVF
;
A
#
# COMPACT_ATOMS: atom_id res chain seq x y z
N MET A 1 13.99 -55.84 -31.50
CA MET A 1 14.72 -54.59 -31.20
C MET A 1 13.76 -53.42 -31.37
N LYS A 2 13.20 -52.91 -30.26
CA LYS A 2 12.19 -51.83 -30.26
C LYS A 2 12.90 -50.48 -30.24
N LYS A 3 12.69 -49.67 -31.28
CA LYS A 3 13.14 -48.28 -31.34
C LYS A 3 12.21 -47.44 -30.46
N ILE A 4 12.74 -46.87 -29.38
CA ILE A 4 12.05 -45.89 -28.56
C ILE A 4 12.22 -44.54 -29.26
N ILE A 5 11.16 -44.07 -29.89
CA ILE A 5 11.04 -42.69 -30.36
C ILE A 5 10.52 -41.90 -29.16
N CYS A 6 11.42 -41.29 -28.38
CA CYS A 6 11.05 -40.28 -27.41
C CYS A 6 10.79 -38.98 -28.19
N THR A 7 9.55 -38.82 -28.64
CA THR A 7 9.08 -37.53 -29.15
C THR A 7 9.17 -36.54 -28.01
N LEU A 8 10.04 -35.56 -28.23
CA LEU A 8 10.37 -34.44 -27.39
C LEU A 8 9.09 -33.69 -26.97
N ALA A 9 8.54 -34.01 -25.80
CA ALA A 9 7.58 -33.15 -25.14
C ALA A 9 8.37 -31.95 -24.63
N VAL A 10 8.45 -30.90 -25.45
CA VAL A 10 8.76 -29.55 -25.00
C VAL A 10 7.61 -29.16 -24.07
N VAL A 11 7.69 -29.59 -22.82
CA VAL A 11 6.98 -28.95 -21.73
C VAL A 11 7.64 -27.59 -21.67
N ILE A 12 7.03 -26.62 -22.36
CA ILE A 12 7.22 -25.22 -22.07
C ILE A 12 6.78 -25.13 -20.61
N GLY A 13 7.75 -25.30 -19.71
CA GLY A 13 7.60 -24.93 -18.33
C GLY A 13 7.36 -23.44 -18.37
N ALA A 14 6.09 -23.06 -18.55
CA ALA A 14 5.57 -21.93 -17.85
C ALA A 14 6.07 -22.15 -16.42
N CYS A 15 7.10 -21.42 -16.05
CA CYS A 15 7.26 -21.04 -14.67
C CYS A 15 5.94 -20.33 -14.35
N GLN A 16 4.90 -21.09 -13.99
CA GLN A 16 3.77 -20.59 -13.25
C GLN A 16 4.45 -20.07 -12.00
N LYS A 17 4.72 -18.76 -12.01
CA LYS A 17 5.29 -18.06 -10.88
C LYS A 17 4.37 -18.43 -9.71
N PRO A 18 4.86 -19.19 -8.71
CA PRO A 18 4.04 -19.51 -7.57
C PRO A 18 3.89 -18.19 -6.83
N GLY A 19 2.68 -17.65 -6.87
CA GLY A 19 2.39 -16.31 -6.42
C GLY A 19 1.11 -15.84 -7.04
N GLY A 20 -0.01 -16.43 -6.58
CA GLY A 20 -1.23 -15.66 -6.49
C GLY A 20 -0.91 -14.48 -5.58
N ASP A 21 -0.36 -13.41 -6.17
CA ASP A 21 -0.42 -12.09 -5.58
C ASP A 21 -1.91 -11.85 -5.45
N ASP A 22 -2.45 -12.13 -4.27
CA ASP A 22 -3.84 -11.90 -3.96
C ASP A 22 -4.06 -10.40 -4.18
N ASP A 23 -4.57 -10.04 -5.36
CA ASP A 23 -4.79 -8.65 -5.78
C ASP A 23 -5.92 -7.99 -4.96
N THR A 24 -6.46 -8.72 -3.97
CA THR A 24 -7.49 -8.25 -3.05
C THR A 24 -6.92 -7.86 -1.69
N ILE A 25 -7.61 -6.93 -1.03
CA ILE A 25 -7.42 -6.63 0.38
C ILE A 25 -8.64 -7.14 1.16
N ASN A 26 -8.36 -7.83 2.28
CA ASN A 26 -9.38 -8.21 3.23
C ASN A 26 -9.68 -7.02 4.16
N PRO A 27 -10.87 -6.41 4.12
CA PRO A 27 -11.20 -5.22 4.91
C PRO A 27 -11.24 -5.47 6.43
N THR A 28 -11.30 -6.74 6.86
CA THR A 28 -11.29 -7.13 8.27
C THR A 28 -9.88 -7.45 8.80
N LYS A 29 -8.89 -7.58 7.92
CA LYS A 29 -7.50 -7.83 8.33
C LYS A 29 -6.84 -6.51 8.73
N LEU A 30 -6.11 -6.56 9.85
CA LEU A 30 -5.15 -5.53 10.22
C LEU A 30 -3.79 -5.83 9.55
N TYR A 31 -3.37 -4.97 8.64
CA TYR A 31 -2.13 -5.11 7.88
C TYR A 31 -0.96 -4.41 8.59
N THR A 32 0.25 -4.92 8.38
CA THR A 32 1.47 -4.11 8.58
C THR A 32 1.77 -3.27 7.34
N PRO A 33 2.53 -2.15 7.46
CA PRO A 33 2.98 -1.35 6.32
C PRO A 33 3.62 -2.17 5.21
N SER A 34 4.49 -3.13 5.55
CA SER A 34 5.15 -3.98 4.55
C SER A 34 4.21 -4.95 3.85
N GLU A 35 3.26 -5.55 4.57
CA GLU A 35 2.26 -6.45 3.96
C GLU A 35 1.39 -5.69 2.96
N LEU A 36 1.01 -4.46 3.29
CA LEU A 36 0.18 -3.63 2.45
C LEU A 36 0.95 -3.11 1.23
N ASN A 37 2.18 -2.61 1.44
CA ASN A 37 3.04 -2.15 0.35
C ASN A 37 3.48 -3.30 -0.59
N ALA A 38 3.50 -4.56 -0.13
CA ALA A 38 3.74 -5.71 -1.01
C ALA A 38 2.64 -5.90 -2.07
N LYS A 39 1.45 -5.33 -1.88
CA LYS A 39 0.37 -5.31 -2.88
C LYS A 39 0.63 -4.33 -4.02
N SER A 40 1.59 -3.43 -3.87
CA SER A 40 2.04 -2.45 -4.88
C SER A 40 2.93 -3.10 -5.94
N ASN A 41 2.33 -3.93 -6.79
CA ASN A 41 3.02 -4.61 -7.88
C ASN A 41 2.39 -4.25 -9.24
N GLY A 42 3.10 -4.59 -10.33
CA GLY A 42 2.62 -4.37 -11.69
C GLY A 42 2.94 -2.98 -12.27
N ALA A 43 2.40 -2.74 -13.47
CA ALA A 43 2.53 -1.49 -14.19
C ALA A 43 1.44 -0.48 -13.76
N CYS A 44 1.69 0.82 -13.97
CA CYS A 44 0.81 1.89 -13.50
C CYS A 44 -0.58 1.89 -14.19
N ASP A 45 -0.64 1.42 -15.44
CA ASP A 45 -1.85 1.32 -16.26
C ASP A 45 -2.78 0.15 -15.88
N GLN A 46 -2.33 -0.75 -15.00
CA GLN A 46 -3.10 -1.93 -14.60
C GLN A 46 -3.94 -1.64 -13.36
N ALA A 47 -5.26 -1.50 -13.50
CA ALA A 47 -6.16 -1.41 -12.35
C ALA A 47 -6.01 -2.62 -11.42
N LYS A 48 -6.03 -2.38 -10.11
CA LYS A 48 -5.94 -3.41 -9.07
C LYS A 48 -7.26 -3.55 -8.31
N ALA A 49 -7.61 -4.78 -7.94
CA ALA A 49 -8.88 -5.06 -7.23
C ALA A 49 -8.94 -4.44 -5.82
N TRP A 50 -7.78 -4.11 -5.24
CA TRP A 50 -7.68 -3.39 -3.98
C TRP A 50 -7.92 -1.88 -4.08
N GLU A 51 -7.90 -1.30 -5.29
CA GLU A 51 -8.11 0.14 -5.47
C GLU A 51 -9.50 0.55 -4.99
N GLY A 52 -9.52 1.49 -4.06
CA GLY A 52 -10.73 2.01 -3.42
C GLY A 52 -11.28 1.18 -2.27
N GLN A 53 -10.66 0.07 -1.90
CA GLN A 53 -11.08 -0.73 -0.75
C GLN A 53 -10.69 -0.04 0.57
N MET A 54 -11.51 -0.22 1.62
CA MET A 54 -11.17 0.21 2.97
C MET A 54 -10.18 -0.77 3.61
N VAL A 55 -9.16 -0.24 4.27
CA VAL A 55 -8.06 -1.00 4.83
C VAL A 55 -7.70 -0.50 6.23
N GLN A 56 -7.22 -1.40 7.07
CA GLN A 56 -6.66 -1.07 8.38
C GLN A 56 -5.17 -1.40 8.40
N VAL A 57 -4.33 -0.42 8.75
CA VAL A 57 -2.88 -0.60 8.83
C VAL A 57 -2.35 -0.15 10.18
N ARG A 58 -1.52 -0.98 10.80
CA ARG A 58 -0.86 -0.67 12.08
C ARG A 58 0.64 -0.57 11.90
N GLY A 59 1.21 0.58 12.27
CA GLY A 59 2.63 0.84 12.17
C GLY A 59 3.09 1.94 13.12
N ARG A 60 4.40 2.22 13.11
CA ARG A 60 4.98 3.37 13.82
C ARG A 60 5.10 4.54 12.86
N ILE A 61 4.81 5.75 13.32
CA ILE A 61 5.03 6.96 12.52
C ILE A 61 6.54 7.13 12.28
N ASP A 62 6.99 7.17 11.03
CA ASP A 62 8.40 7.34 10.68
C ASP A 62 8.78 8.81 10.45
N GLN A 63 7.98 9.48 9.62
CA GLN A 63 8.16 10.88 9.28
C GLN A 63 6.79 11.56 9.37
N PRO A 64 6.62 12.56 10.25
CA PRO A 64 5.49 13.46 10.18
C PRO A 64 5.79 14.54 9.13
N VAL A 65 5.08 14.58 7.99
CA VAL A 65 5.09 15.75 7.09
C VAL A 65 3.66 16.19 6.86
N LEU A 66 3.06 16.73 7.91
CA LEU A 66 1.79 17.42 7.81
C LEU A 66 2.07 18.86 7.35
N THR A 67 2.56 19.01 6.11
CA THR A 67 2.70 20.33 5.50
C THR A 67 1.32 20.96 5.34
N GLU A 68 1.16 22.20 5.78
CA GLU A 68 0.02 23.07 5.48
C GLU A 68 -0.01 23.35 3.96
N THR A 69 -0.44 22.42 3.12
CA THR A 69 -0.74 22.72 1.72
C THR A 69 -2.24 22.92 1.57
N GLN A 70 -2.61 23.64 0.51
CA GLN A 70 -3.98 24.07 0.21
C GLN A 70 -5.02 22.93 0.16
N ASN A 71 -4.61 21.65 0.19
CA ASN A 71 -5.48 20.48 0.01
C ASN A 71 -5.28 19.34 1.03
N GLY A 72 -4.36 19.42 2.02
CA GLY A 72 -4.16 18.31 2.99
C GLY A 72 -2.77 18.17 3.62
N GLY A 73 -2.49 17.00 4.19
CA GLY A 73 -1.21 16.63 4.81
C GLY A 73 -0.84 15.17 4.56
N LYS A 74 0.39 14.74 4.90
CA LYS A 74 0.78 13.32 4.81
C LYS A 74 1.69 12.85 5.93
N PHE A 75 1.75 11.56 6.17
CA PHE A 75 2.73 10.96 7.06
C PHE A 75 3.02 9.53 6.63
N TRP A 76 4.11 8.95 7.16
CA TRP A 76 4.53 7.60 6.83
C TRP A 76 4.38 6.71 8.05
N LEU A 77 3.81 5.53 7.84
CA LEU A 77 3.89 4.44 8.80
C LEU A 77 4.97 3.47 8.37
N ARG A 78 5.71 2.94 9.34
CA ARG A 78 6.71 1.89 9.14
C ARG A 78 6.51 0.71 10.06
N ASP A 79 6.98 -0.43 9.61
CA ASP A 79 7.32 -1.57 10.44
C ASP A 79 8.82 -1.87 10.29
N GLU A 80 9.25 -3.07 10.66
CA GLU A 80 10.65 -3.51 10.55
C GLU A 80 11.12 -3.70 9.10
N LYS A 81 10.21 -3.94 8.16
CA LYS A 81 10.51 -4.39 6.81
C LYS A 81 10.21 -3.35 5.72
N GLY A 82 9.51 -2.26 6.06
CA GLY A 82 9.03 -1.32 5.07
C GLY A 82 8.15 -0.21 5.62
N PHE A 83 7.58 0.55 4.69
CA PHE A 83 6.79 1.74 4.98
C PHE A 83 5.57 1.82 4.05
N ILE A 84 4.58 2.62 4.46
CA ILE A 84 3.43 3.00 3.65
C ILE A 84 3.12 4.47 3.87
N GLU A 85 2.67 5.14 2.81
CA GLU A 85 2.23 6.53 2.83
C GLU A 85 0.77 6.62 3.28
N VAL A 86 0.49 7.60 4.14
CA VAL A 86 -0.87 7.99 4.53
C VAL A 86 -1.08 9.45 4.12
N TYR A 87 -2.07 9.67 3.26
CA TYR A 87 -2.51 10.98 2.80
C TYR A 87 -3.77 11.40 3.56
N VAL A 88 -3.81 12.66 3.97
CA VAL A 88 -4.95 13.30 4.64
C VAL A 88 -5.57 14.26 3.63
N GLU A 89 -6.61 13.82 2.93
CA GLU A 89 -7.25 14.58 1.86
C GLU A 89 -8.71 14.91 2.20
N GLY A 90 -9.14 16.13 1.89
CA GLY A 90 -10.52 16.58 2.14
C GLY A 90 -10.89 16.70 3.62
N ALA A 91 -9.90 16.66 4.53
CA ALA A 91 -10.11 16.83 5.96
C ALA A 91 -10.44 18.28 6.32
N SER A 92 -11.21 18.45 7.39
CA SER A 92 -11.49 19.78 7.94
C SER A 92 -10.22 20.41 8.54
N ALA A 93 -10.20 21.74 8.68
CA ALA A 93 -9.09 22.43 9.36
C ALA A 93 -8.90 21.93 10.81
N GLU A 94 -10.00 21.61 11.50
CA GLU A 94 -9.98 21.05 12.86
C GLU A 94 -9.35 19.65 12.89
N ASP A 95 -9.70 18.77 11.93
CA ASP A 95 -9.11 17.44 11.80
C ASP A 95 -7.61 17.52 11.51
N LEU A 96 -7.20 18.40 10.58
CA LEU A 96 -5.80 18.62 10.25
C LEU A 96 -5.02 19.15 11.47
N GLN A 97 -5.59 20.11 12.20
CA GLN A 97 -4.98 20.64 13.41
C GLN A 97 -4.87 19.57 14.51
N SER A 98 -5.89 18.74 14.69
CA SER A 98 -5.87 17.61 15.63
C SER A 98 -4.78 16.60 15.30
N LEU A 99 -4.64 16.23 14.02
CA LEU A 99 -3.59 15.33 13.56
C LEU A 99 -2.19 15.93 13.72
N HIS A 100 -2.02 17.23 13.45
CA HIS A 100 -0.74 17.93 13.59
C HIS A 100 -0.11 17.77 14.98
N HIS A 101 -0.92 17.80 16.04
CA HIS A 101 -0.43 17.66 17.42
C HIS A 101 -0.20 16.20 17.84
N ARG A 102 -0.86 15.24 17.18
CA ARG A 102 -0.89 13.84 17.62
C ARG A 102 0.06 12.94 16.83
N VAL A 103 0.33 13.26 15.56
CA VAL A 103 1.23 12.50 14.67
C VAL A 103 2.68 12.78 15.06
N VAL A 104 3.18 12.00 16.02
CA VAL A 104 4.54 12.11 16.56
C VAL A 104 5.38 10.91 16.13
N LYS A 105 6.61 11.16 15.65
CA LYS A 105 7.55 10.13 15.23
C LYS A 105 7.76 9.05 16.31
N GLY A 106 7.79 7.79 15.88
CA GLY A 106 7.99 6.61 16.72
C GLY A 106 6.72 6.06 17.38
N ARG A 107 5.65 6.86 17.47
CA ARG A 107 4.37 6.43 18.06
C ARG A 107 3.70 5.38 17.19
N ALA A 108 3.24 4.30 17.82
CA ALA A 108 2.48 3.26 17.16
C ALA A 108 1.02 3.70 17.02
N VAL A 109 0.45 3.58 15.82
CA VAL A 109 -0.92 3.96 15.52
C VAL A 109 -1.57 2.91 14.62
N THR A 110 -2.90 2.89 14.61
CA THR A 110 -3.70 2.17 13.61
C THR A 110 -4.44 3.18 12.75
N VAL A 111 -4.33 3.06 11.43
CA VAL A 111 -5.00 3.93 10.47
C VAL A 111 -6.03 3.12 9.71
N THR A 112 -7.25 3.62 9.62
CA THR A 112 -8.33 3.08 8.79
C THR A 112 -8.61 4.04 7.65
N GLY A 113 -8.39 3.62 6.40
CA GLY A 113 -8.52 4.50 5.24
C GLY A 113 -8.78 3.76 3.95
N LYS A 114 -8.88 4.50 2.86
CA LYS A 114 -9.08 3.96 1.51
C LYS A 114 -7.73 3.65 0.88
N ALA A 115 -7.54 2.44 0.35
CA ALA A 115 -6.37 2.11 -0.45
C ALA A 115 -6.48 2.77 -1.83
N VAL A 116 -5.48 3.55 -2.22
CA VAL A 116 -5.46 4.27 -3.49
C VAL A 116 -4.16 3.99 -4.22
N ALA A 117 -4.26 3.89 -5.55
CA ALA A 117 -3.10 3.70 -6.40
C ALA A 117 -2.35 5.01 -6.56
N GLY A 118 -1.04 4.95 -6.36
CA GLY A 118 -0.11 5.99 -6.76
C GLY A 118 0.80 5.51 -7.88
N GLU A 119 1.62 6.42 -8.36
CA GLU A 119 2.64 6.15 -9.37
C GLU A 119 4.02 6.40 -8.80
N ARG A 120 4.91 5.41 -8.95
CA ARG A 120 6.33 5.56 -8.67
C ARG A 120 7.11 5.44 -9.96
N GLN A 121 7.59 6.57 -10.48
CA GLN A 121 8.51 6.56 -11.61
C GLN A 121 9.88 6.04 -11.18
N THR A 122 10.39 5.08 -11.96
CA THR A 122 11.81 4.69 -11.94
C THR A 122 12.45 5.13 -13.24
N GLN A 123 13.78 5.20 -13.29
CA GLN A 123 14.56 5.64 -14.47
C GLN A 123 14.16 4.92 -15.78
N PHE A 124 13.56 3.72 -15.69
CA PHE A 124 13.24 2.90 -16.86
C PHE A 124 11.76 2.48 -16.96
N LYS A 125 10.96 2.58 -15.89
CA LYS A 125 9.56 2.10 -15.85
C LYS A 125 8.72 2.84 -14.79
N CYS A 126 7.43 3.04 -15.06
CA CYS A 126 6.45 3.37 -14.01
C CYS A 126 6.06 2.11 -13.25
N LYS A 127 6.03 2.17 -11.91
CA LYS A 127 5.52 1.10 -11.05
C LYS A 127 4.35 1.61 -10.24
N LYS A 128 3.30 0.79 -10.13
CA LYS A 128 2.14 1.10 -9.28
C LYS A 128 2.57 1.09 -7.82
N SER A 129 2.20 2.12 -7.08
CA SER A 129 2.32 2.21 -5.61
C SER A 129 0.94 2.15 -4.96
N LEU A 130 0.91 1.88 -3.66
CA LEU A 130 -0.29 1.93 -2.83
C LEU A 130 -0.04 2.94 -1.71
N HIS A 131 -1.00 3.81 -1.47
CA HIS A 131 -1.07 4.65 -0.29
C HIS A 131 -2.46 4.58 0.35
N VAL A 132 -2.58 5.06 1.58
CA VAL A 132 -3.83 5.08 2.32
C VAL A 132 -4.34 6.50 2.43
N GLU A 133 -5.57 6.77 1.99
CA GLU A 133 -6.22 8.07 2.12
C GLU A 133 -7.20 8.08 3.30
N ILE A 134 -7.14 9.15 4.09
CA ILE A 134 -8.07 9.45 5.18
C ILE A 134 -8.56 10.88 5.06
N SER A 135 -9.77 11.16 5.57
CA SER A 135 -10.37 12.50 5.55
C SER A 135 -10.80 13.00 6.94
N LYS A 136 -10.52 12.25 8.00
CA LYS A 136 -10.91 12.59 9.38
C LYS A 136 -9.83 12.18 10.37
N ALA A 137 -9.73 12.90 11.49
CA ALA A 137 -8.73 12.61 12.51
C ALA A 137 -9.02 11.30 13.29
N ASP A 138 -10.28 10.87 13.36
CA ASP A 138 -10.72 9.63 14.02
C ASP A 138 -10.33 8.36 13.26
N ALA A 139 -9.97 8.50 11.98
CA ALA A 139 -9.37 7.44 11.17
C ALA A 139 -8.02 6.97 11.73
N VAL A 140 -7.39 7.75 12.62
CA VAL A 140 -6.13 7.41 13.28
C VAL A 140 -6.36 7.14 14.77
N VAL A 141 -6.11 5.89 15.18
CA VAL A 141 -6.18 5.43 16.57
C VAL A 141 -4.75 5.39 17.13
N PHE A 142 -4.53 6.14 18.21
CA PHE A 142 -3.22 6.50 18.77
C PHE A 142 -2.86 5.83 20.09
#